data_AF-A0A8T7L036-F1
#
_entry.id   AF-A0A8T7L036-F1
#
_cell.length_a   1.000
_cell.length_b   1.000
_cell.length_c   1.000
_cell.angle_alpha   90.00
_cell.angle_beta   90.00
_cell.angle_gamma   90.00
#
_symmetry.space_group_name_H-M   'P 1'
#
loop_
_entity.id
_entity.type
_entity.pdbx_description
1 polymer ?
#
loop_
_entity_poly.entity_id
_entity_poly.type
_entity_poly.pdbx_seq_one_letter_code
_entity_poly.pdbx_strand_id
1 'polypeptide(L)'
;MTQAQAEQAIQEMYGDISARDELTDDEAGVLLAWGEQQITALAALDLDDESFQAACQHLTKLLSRINRFSARRAALPPEEAAASLDKIAQSAESLAAFRPGAQAFVRPGFALAADLDPIGTIRALTEQIAPAITGEPHDQTNQPGDEAGRRPDQEGQSQAEQDEQPPNGQPV
;
A
#
# COMPACT_ATOMS: atom_id res chain seq x y z
N MET A 1 16.76 -7.70 -2.73
CA MET A 1 15.58 -8.34 -3.38
C MET A 1 15.21 -7.68 -4.71
N THR A 2 14.70 -8.41 -5.71
CA THR A 2 14.35 -7.82 -7.03
C THR A 2 12.86 -7.54 -7.18
N GLN A 3 12.50 -6.49 -7.93
CA GLN A 3 11.10 -6.16 -8.28
C GLN A 3 10.38 -7.36 -8.93
N ALA A 4 11.08 -8.13 -9.75
CA ALA A 4 10.55 -9.32 -10.40
C ALA A 4 10.08 -10.41 -9.42
N GLN A 5 10.77 -10.59 -8.29
CA GLN A 5 10.36 -11.55 -7.26
C GLN A 5 9.08 -11.12 -6.54
N ALA A 6 8.91 -9.81 -6.30
CA ALA A 6 7.67 -9.27 -5.74
C ALA A 6 6.49 -9.46 -6.71
N GLU A 7 6.70 -9.16 -8.00
CA GLU A 7 5.68 -9.35 -9.04
C GLU A 7 5.28 -10.82 -9.18
N GLN A 8 6.23 -11.75 -9.14
CA GLN A 8 5.95 -13.17 -9.16
C GLN A 8 5.12 -13.61 -7.94
N ALA A 9 5.51 -13.19 -6.73
CA ALA A 9 4.77 -13.53 -5.52
C ALA A 9 3.33 -12.97 -5.54
N ILE A 10 3.13 -11.77 -6.10
CA ILE A 10 1.80 -11.19 -6.31
C ILE A 10 0.99 -12.07 -7.28
N GLN A 11 1.57 -12.48 -8.42
CA GLN A 11 0.89 -13.35 -9.38
C GLN A 11 0.51 -14.71 -8.76
N GLU A 12 1.42 -15.30 -7.97
CA GLU A 12 1.14 -16.55 -7.25
C GLU A 12 -0.01 -16.39 -6.24
N MET A 13 -0.04 -15.27 -5.51
CA MET A 13 -1.14 -14.95 -4.58
C MET A 13 -2.47 -14.81 -5.32
N TYR A 14 -2.49 -14.14 -6.47
CA TYR A 14 -3.69 -14.03 -7.32
C TYR A 14 -4.13 -15.37 -7.91
N GLY A 15 -3.19 -16.29 -8.12
CA GLY A 15 -3.45 -17.65 -8.59
C GLY A 15 -3.95 -18.61 -7.50
N ASP A 16 -3.78 -18.29 -6.21
CA ASP A 16 -4.26 -19.12 -5.12
C ASP A 16 -5.77 -18.90 -4.87
N ILE A 17 -6.55 -19.84 -5.43
CA ILE A 17 -8.02 -19.88 -5.40
C ILE A 17 -8.56 -19.84 -3.96
N SER A 18 -7.80 -20.33 -2.98
CA SER A 18 -8.20 -20.42 -1.58
C SER A 18 -8.39 -19.04 -0.90
N ALA A 19 -7.86 -17.98 -1.50
CA ALA A 19 -8.03 -16.60 -1.04
C ALA A 19 -9.33 -15.95 -1.53
N ARG A 20 -10.01 -16.53 -2.54
CA ARG A 20 -11.20 -15.98 -3.20
C ARG A 20 -12.46 -16.81 -3.04
N ASP A 21 -12.35 -18.09 -2.67
CA ASP A 21 -13.43 -19.08 -2.78
C ASP A 21 -14.71 -18.77 -1.97
N GLU A 22 -14.60 -18.00 -0.88
CA GLU A 22 -15.75 -17.69 0.00
C GLU A 22 -16.16 -16.20 -0.01
N LEU A 23 -15.46 -15.35 -0.77
CA LEU A 23 -15.76 -13.92 -0.89
C LEU A 23 -16.30 -13.59 -2.29
N THR A 24 -17.10 -12.53 -2.37
CA THR A 24 -17.42 -11.89 -3.65
C THR A 24 -16.17 -11.24 -4.26
N ASP A 25 -16.19 -10.94 -5.57
CA ASP A 25 -15.05 -10.31 -6.24
C ASP A 25 -14.67 -8.96 -5.63
N ASP A 26 -15.66 -8.16 -5.20
CA ASP A 26 -15.43 -6.87 -4.55
C ASP A 26 -14.73 -7.03 -3.19
N GLU A 27 -15.16 -7.99 -2.37
CA GLU A 27 -14.56 -8.29 -1.07
C GLU A 27 -13.14 -8.86 -1.21
N ALA A 28 -12.96 -9.80 -2.14
CA ALA A 28 -11.67 -10.38 -2.45
C ALA A 28 -10.70 -9.32 -2.98
N GLY A 29 -11.17 -8.37 -3.79
CA GLY A 29 -10.37 -7.26 -4.29
C GLY A 29 -9.76 -6.41 -3.18
N VAL A 30 -10.53 -6.10 -2.13
CA VAL A 30 -10.02 -5.34 -0.97
C VAL A 30 -8.94 -6.12 -0.24
N LEU A 31 -9.13 -7.42 -0.03
CA LEU A 31 -8.17 -8.27 0.67
C LEU A 31 -6.88 -8.48 -0.14
N LEU A 32 -7.00 -8.69 -1.45
CA LEU A 32 -5.86 -8.89 -2.36
C LEU A 32 -5.04 -7.61 -2.51
N ALA A 33 -5.69 -6.44 -2.64
CA ALA A 33 -4.99 -5.16 -2.69
C ALA A 33 -4.17 -4.88 -1.42
N TRP A 34 -4.65 -5.31 -0.26
CA TRP A 34 -3.87 -5.26 0.98
C TRP A 34 -2.71 -6.28 0.95
N GLY A 35 -2.95 -7.50 0.47
CA GLY A 35 -1.91 -8.52 0.28
C GLY A 35 -0.75 -8.03 -0.61
N GLU A 36 -1.06 -7.36 -1.72
CA GLU A 36 -0.06 -6.78 -2.63
C GLU A 36 0.84 -5.77 -1.90
N GLN A 37 0.24 -4.82 -1.17
CA GLN A 37 0.98 -3.84 -0.39
C GLN A 37 1.92 -4.51 0.62
N GLN A 38 1.49 -5.63 1.21
CA GLN A 38 2.32 -6.39 2.15
C GLN A 38 3.47 -7.12 1.45
N ILE A 39 3.27 -7.68 0.25
CA ILE A 39 4.34 -8.29 -0.55
C ILE A 39 5.37 -7.22 -0.97
N THR A 40 4.90 -6.06 -1.44
CA THR A 40 5.77 -4.92 -1.77
C THR A 40 6.58 -4.47 -0.56
N ALA A 41 5.95 -4.35 0.60
CA ALA A 41 6.65 -4.00 1.84
C ALA A 41 7.67 -5.06 2.27
N LEU A 42 7.37 -6.36 2.10
CA LEU A 42 8.33 -7.45 2.37
C LEU A 42 9.52 -7.42 1.41
N ALA A 43 9.29 -7.13 0.14
CA ALA A 43 10.35 -7.02 -0.86
C ALA A 43 11.32 -5.86 -0.57
N ALA A 44 10.86 -4.83 0.15
CA ALA A 44 11.68 -3.71 0.59
C ALA A 44 12.59 -4.02 1.80
N LEU A 45 12.39 -5.15 2.50
CA LEU A 45 13.12 -5.50 3.73
C LEU A 45 14.46 -6.21 3.50
N ASP A 46 14.90 -6.31 2.24
CA ASP A 46 16.14 -6.99 1.82
C ASP A 46 16.36 -8.36 2.48
N LEU A 47 15.25 -9.11 2.62
CA LEU A 47 15.25 -10.50 3.06
C LEU A 47 16.00 -11.38 2.06
N ASP A 48 16.51 -12.52 2.50
CA ASP A 48 16.96 -13.57 1.58
C ASP A 48 15.78 -14.31 0.92
N ASP A 49 16.05 -15.05 -0.16
CA ASP A 49 15.03 -15.73 -0.95
C ASP A 49 14.17 -16.71 -0.14
N GLU A 50 14.78 -17.44 0.80
CA GLU A 50 14.07 -18.41 1.64
C GLU A 50 13.16 -17.67 2.65
N SER A 51 13.68 -16.63 3.30
CA SER A 51 12.92 -15.79 4.23
C SER A 51 11.76 -15.06 3.56
N PHE A 52 11.97 -14.51 2.35
CA PHE A 52 10.92 -13.85 1.59
C PHE A 52 9.82 -14.83 1.16
N GLN A 53 10.21 -16.00 0.65
CA GLN A 53 9.25 -17.03 0.28
C GLN A 53 8.44 -17.51 1.49
N ALA A 54 9.10 -17.73 2.64
CA ALA A 54 8.43 -18.07 3.88
C ALA A 54 7.44 -16.98 4.31
N ALA A 55 7.85 -15.70 4.27
CA ALA A 55 6.98 -14.57 4.60
C ALA A 55 5.75 -14.49 3.68
N CYS A 56 5.93 -14.69 2.36
CA CYS A 56 4.83 -14.76 1.40
C CYS A 56 3.87 -15.92 1.70
N GLN A 57 4.37 -17.10 2.06
CA GLN A 57 3.51 -18.23 2.48
C GLN A 57 2.72 -17.93 3.76
N HIS A 58 3.34 -17.24 4.73
CA HIS A 58 2.65 -16.80 5.95
C HIS A 58 1.56 -15.77 5.63
N LEU A 59 1.83 -14.85 4.70
CA LEU A 59 0.85 -13.88 4.21
C LEU A 59 -0.32 -14.57 3.51
N THR A 60 -0.09 -15.50 2.57
CA THR A 60 -1.17 -16.23 1.90
C THR A 60 -2.05 -17.00 2.89
N LYS A 61 -1.44 -17.64 3.90
CA LYS A 61 -2.18 -18.30 4.99
C LYS A 61 -3.02 -17.31 5.79
N LEU A 62 -2.50 -16.12 6.05
CA LEU A 62 -3.22 -15.06 6.76
C LEU A 62 -4.43 -14.57 5.94
N LEU A 63 -4.24 -14.28 4.64
CA LEU A 63 -5.31 -13.88 3.74
C LEU A 63 -6.42 -14.92 3.68
N SER A 64 -6.08 -16.21 3.56
CA SER A 64 -7.07 -17.29 3.55
C SER A 64 -7.86 -17.37 4.88
N ARG A 65 -7.21 -17.12 6.03
CA ARG A 65 -7.90 -17.08 7.33
C ARG A 65 -8.84 -15.88 7.43
N ILE A 66 -8.42 -14.70 6.96
CA ILE A 66 -9.26 -13.48 6.93
C ILE A 66 -10.46 -13.68 5.99
N ASN A 67 -10.24 -14.25 4.80
CA ASN A 67 -11.29 -14.62 3.85
C ASN A 67 -12.36 -15.48 4.55
N ARG A 68 -11.97 -16.67 5.04
CA ARG A 68 -12.89 -17.62 5.66
C ARG A 68 -13.63 -17.03 6.86
N PHE A 69 -12.93 -16.26 7.69
CA PHE A 69 -13.54 -15.62 8.85
C PHE A 69 -14.57 -14.57 8.42
N SER A 70 -14.23 -13.71 7.46
CA SER A 70 -15.11 -12.61 7.01
C SER A 70 -16.37 -13.15 6.33
N ALA A 71 -16.23 -14.21 5.51
CA ALA A 71 -17.35 -14.87 4.85
C ALA A 71 -18.30 -15.59 5.83
N ARG A 72 -17.75 -16.25 6.85
CA ARG A 72 -18.54 -17.09 7.77
C ARG A 72 -18.97 -16.37 9.06
N ARG A 73 -18.51 -15.14 9.27
CA ARG A 73 -18.66 -14.41 10.54
C ARG A 73 -20.11 -14.36 11.02
N ALA A 74 -21.04 -14.08 10.12
CA ALA A 74 -22.46 -13.93 10.44
C ALA A 74 -23.10 -15.24 10.95
N ALA A 75 -22.51 -16.39 10.60
CA ALA A 75 -22.99 -17.72 10.98
C ALA A 75 -22.15 -18.40 12.07
N LEU A 76 -21.01 -17.82 12.44
CA LEU A 76 -20.09 -18.38 13.43
C LEU A 76 -20.57 -18.10 14.86
N PRO A 77 -20.65 -19.11 15.73
CA PRO A 77 -20.87 -18.87 17.15
C PRO A 77 -19.68 -18.10 17.77
N PRO A 78 -19.91 -17.36 18.86
CA PRO A 78 -18.91 -16.45 19.43
C PRO A 78 -17.61 -17.15 19.84
N GLU A 79 -17.68 -18.40 20.30
CA GLU A 79 -16.49 -19.19 20.68
C GLU A 79 -15.64 -19.56 19.45
N GLU A 80 -16.28 -19.96 18.34
CA GLU A 80 -15.58 -20.26 17.10
C GLU A 80 -15.06 -19.01 16.40
N ALA A 81 -15.77 -17.89 16.52
CA ALA A 81 -15.30 -16.60 16.07
C ALA A 81 -14.03 -16.17 16.83
N ALA A 82 -14.01 -16.32 18.16
CA ALA A 82 -12.83 -16.06 18.98
C ALA A 82 -11.65 -16.98 18.61
N ALA A 83 -11.90 -18.27 18.41
CA ALA A 83 -10.88 -19.22 17.98
C ALA A 83 -10.31 -18.89 16.58
N SER A 84 -11.15 -18.37 15.67
CA SER A 84 -10.73 -17.96 14.34
C SER A 84 -9.88 -16.68 14.38
N LEU A 85 -10.27 -15.71 15.22
CA LEU A 85 -9.48 -14.51 15.48
C LEU A 85 -8.12 -14.84 16.10
N ASP A 86 -8.07 -15.82 17.02
CA ASP A 86 -6.81 -16.29 17.61
C ASP A 86 -5.88 -16.89 16.54
N LYS A 87 -6.42 -17.67 15.59
CA LYS A 87 -5.65 -18.17 14.44
C LYS A 87 -5.18 -17.04 13.53
N ILE A 88 -6.01 -16.04 13.25
CA ILE A 88 -5.60 -14.87 12.46
C ILE A 88 -4.43 -14.15 13.15
N ALA A 89 -4.53 -13.93 14.47
CA ALA A 89 -3.47 -13.33 15.27
C ALA A 89 -2.17 -14.12 15.21
N GLN A 90 -2.20 -15.45 15.41
CA GLN A 90 -1.00 -16.29 15.32
C GLN A 90 -0.32 -16.21 13.93
N SER A 91 -1.12 -16.15 12.86
CA SER A 91 -0.59 -15.97 11.50
C SER A 91 0.03 -14.59 11.31
N ALA A 92 -0.59 -13.54 11.85
CA ALA A 92 -0.05 -12.19 11.82
C ALA A 92 1.25 -12.06 12.63
N GLU A 93 1.34 -12.72 13.79
CA GLU A 93 2.58 -12.80 14.59
C GLU A 93 3.69 -13.52 13.83
N SER A 94 3.36 -14.62 13.14
CA SER A 94 4.34 -15.33 12.30
C SER A 94 4.88 -14.44 11.18
N LEU A 95 4.03 -13.61 10.58
CA LEU A 95 4.43 -12.65 9.56
C LEU A 95 5.28 -11.51 10.16
N ALA A 96 4.93 -11.02 11.36
CA ALA A 96 5.66 -9.98 12.06
C ALA A 96 7.10 -10.40 12.43
N ALA A 97 7.36 -11.70 12.60
CA ALA A 97 8.71 -12.22 12.85
C ALA A 97 9.71 -11.90 11.73
N PHE A 98 9.25 -11.71 10.49
CA PHE A 98 10.08 -11.34 9.33
C PHE A 98 10.27 -9.82 9.19
N ARG A 99 9.61 -9.01 10.02
CA ARG A 99 9.64 -7.55 9.95
C ARG A 99 10.29 -6.96 11.20
N PRO A 100 11.58 -6.60 11.16
CA PRO A 100 12.24 -5.99 12.31
C PRO A 100 11.54 -4.66 12.67
N GLY A 101 11.05 -4.55 13.90
CA GLY A 101 10.35 -3.35 14.39
C GLY A 101 8.85 -3.29 14.09
N ALA A 102 8.27 -4.29 13.40
CA ALA A 102 6.82 -4.40 13.30
C ALA A 102 6.23 -4.75 14.67
N GLN A 103 5.25 -3.98 15.12
CA GLN A 103 4.50 -4.35 16.32
C GLN A 103 3.69 -5.60 16.01
N ALA A 104 3.86 -6.64 16.85
CA ALA A 104 3.01 -7.82 16.82
C ALA A 104 1.55 -7.39 16.94
N PHE A 105 0.65 -8.08 16.24
CA PHE A 105 -0.80 -7.85 16.32
C PHE A 105 -1.24 -7.72 17.79
N VAL A 106 -1.66 -6.50 18.19
CA VAL A 106 -1.92 -6.20 19.59
C VAL A 106 -3.30 -6.75 19.96
N ARG A 107 -3.27 -7.88 20.67
CA ARG A 107 -4.39 -8.80 20.87
C ARG A 107 -5.42 -8.54 22.00
N PRO A 108 -5.37 -7.52 22.89
CA PRO A 108 -6.37 -7.44 23.95
C PRO A 108 -7.65 -6.69 23.52
N GLY A 109 -8.74 -7.44 23.36
CA GLY A 109 -10.10 -6.88 23.33
C GLY A 109 -10.66 -6.53 21.95
N PHE A 110 -10.20 -7.19 20.87
CA PHE A 110 -10.75 -6.97 19.53
C PHE A 110 -12.22 -7.39 19.45
N ALA A 111 -13.10 -6.41 19.66
CA ALA A 111 -14.52 -6.51 19.45
C ALA A 111 -14.82 -5.93 18.06
N LEU A 112 -14.99 -6.82 17.07
CA LEU A 112 -15.62 -6.42 15.83
C LEU A 112 -17.07 -6.04 16.13
N ALA A 113 -17.52 -4.91 15.62
CA ALA A 113 -18.94 -4.58 15.66
C ALA A 113 -19.72 -5.68 14.93
N ALA A 114 -20.73 -6.24 15.61
CA ALA A 114 -21.49 -7.41 15.15
C ALA A 114 -22.15 -7.20 13.78
N ASP A 115 -22.38 -5.94 13.39
CA ASP A 115 -23.11 -5.56 12.17
C ASP A 115 -22.20 -5.21 10.97
N LEU A 116 -20.86 -5.28 11.11
CA LEU A 116 -19.99 -5.04 9.96
C LEU A 116 -20.23 -6.09 8.87
N ASP A 117 -20.39 -5.60 7.64
CA ASP A 117 -20.35 -6.42 6.43
C ASP A 117 -18.94 -7.04 6.24
N PRO A 118 -18.78 -8.00 5.32
CA PRO A 118 -17.49 -8.66 5.11
C PRO A 118 -16.36 -7.69 4.70
N ILE A 119 -16.63 -6.65 3.90
CA ILE A 119 -15.64 -5.62 3.56
C ILE A 119 -15.23 -4.84 4.81
N GLY A 120 -16.19 -4.40 5.61
CA GLY A 120 -15.94 -3.73 6.89
C GLY A 120 -15.13 -4.60 7.85
N THR A 121 -15.38 -5.91 7.85
CA THR A 121 -14.62 -6.90 8.64
C THR A 121 -13.19 -7.03 8.15
N ILE A 122 -12.99 -7.17 6.83
CA ILE A 122 -11.66 -7.26 6.21
C ILE A 122 -10.85 -6.01 6.55
N ARG A 123 -11.41 -4.82 6.37
CA ARG A 123 -10.74 -3.54 6.68
C ARG A 123 -10.35 -3.43 8.16
N ALA A 124 -11.28 -3.72 9.07
CA ALA A 124 -11.00 -3.67 10.49
C ALA A 124 -9.90 -4.66 10.91
N LEU A 125 -9.83 -5.83 10.27
CA LEU A 125 -8.77 -6.81 10.52
C LEU A 125 -7.42 -6.36 9.94
N THR A 126 -7.40 -5.86 8.71
CA THR A 126 -6.17 -5.48 8.02
C THR A 126 -5.56 -4.18 8.58
N GLU A 127 -6.36 -3.26 9.11
CA GLU A 127 -5.88 -2.06 9.82
C GLU A 127 -5.16 -2.41 11.13
N GLN A 128 -5.57 -3.49 11.80
CA GLN A 128 -4.99 -3.95 13.06
C GLN A 128 -3.71 -4.77 12.86
N ILE A 129 -3.59 -5.46 11.72
CA ILE A 129 -2.41 -6.24 11.38
C ILE A 129 -1.42 -5.29 10.71
N ALA A 130 -0.61 -4.64 11.56
CA ALA A 130 0.53 -3.77 11.26
C ALA A 130 0.37 -2.99 9.93
N PRO A 131 0.13 -1.67 9.96
CA PRO A 131 -0.03 -0.90 8.73
C PRO A 131 1.13 -1.21 7.81
N ALA A 132 0.81 -1.61 6.56
CA ALA A 132 1.80 -1.69 5.50
C ALA A 132 2.65 -0.44 5.65
N ILE A 133 3.97 -0.62 5.82
CA ILE A 133 4.89 0.49 6.09
C ILE A 133 4.43 1.61 5.19
N THR A 134 3.88 2.66 5.80
CA THR A 134 3.45 3.84 5.08
C THR A 134 4.77 4.50 4.69
N GLY A 135 5.45 3.94 3.70
CA GLY A 135 6.06 4.74 2.69
C GLY A 135 4.89 5.58 2.22
N GLU A 136 4.93 6.84 2.62
CA GLU A 136 3.96 7.86 2.24
C GLU A 136 3.53 7.58 0.80
N PRO A 137 2.22 7.63 0.47
CA PRO A 137 1.86 7.72 -0.93
C PRO A 137 2.73 8.85 -1.45
N HIS A 138 3.58 8.55 -2.43
CA HIS A 138 4.25 9.60 -3.18
C HIS A 138 3.11 10.40 -3.79
N ASP A 139 2.69 11.44 -3.08
CA ASP A 139 2.04 12.60 -3.60
C ASP A 139 3.07 13.26 -4.51
N GLN A 140 3.24 12.65 -5.68
CA GLN A 140 3.53 13.38 -6.89
C GLN A 140 2.34 13.16 -7.78
N THR A 141 1.27 13.84 -7.38
CA THR A 141 0.45 14.63 -8.29
C THR A 141 1.39 15.51 -9.13
N ASN A 142 2.08 14.91 -10.10
CA ASN A 142 2.81 15.63 -11.12
C ASN A 142 2.16 15.32 -12.46
N GLN A 143 1.01 15.97 -12.67
CA GLN A 143 0.56 16.48 -13.96
C GLN A 143 -0.57 17.49 -13.68
N PRO A 144 -0.55 18.69 -14.28
CA PRO A 144 -0.33 18.85 -15.72
C PRO A 144 0.65 19.99 -16.05
N GLY A 145 1.84 19.63 -16.53
CA GLY A 145 2.65 20.54 -17.34
C GLY A 145 2.15 20.45 -18.77
N ASP A 146 1.24 21.34 -19.11
CA ASP A 146 0.71 21.60 -20.44
C ASP A 146 1.89 21.90 -21.41
N GLU A 147 2.48 20.86 -22.02
CA GLU A 147 3.44 21.01 -23.11
C GLU A 147 2.72 20.78 -24.46
N ALA A 148 1.59 21.48 -24.63
CA ALA A 148 1.04 21.74 -25.95
C ALA A 148 1.81 22.92 -26.54
N GLY A 149 2.69 22.61 -27.50
CA GLY A 149 3.62 23.56 -28.08
C GLY A 149 2.99 24.85 -28.62
N ARG A 150 3.77 25.94 -28.54
CA ARG A 150 3.81 27.04 -29.50
C ARG A 150 5.04 27.91 -29.24
N ARG A 151 6.09 27.70 -30.04
CA ARG A 151 6.81 28.85 -30.63
C ARG A 151 5.88 29.36 -31.75
N PRO A 152 5.69 30.68 -31.90
CA PRO A 152 6.73 31.51 -32.52
C PRO A 152 6.88 32.92 -31.93
N ASP A 153 8.07 33.48 -32.18
CA ASP A 153 8.41 34.88 -32.51
C ASP A 153 7.55 36.08 -32.09
N GLN A 154 8.30 37.18 -31.84
CA GLN A 154 7.91 38.60 -31.89
C GLN A 154 7.08 39.11 -30.69
N GLU A 155 7.26 40.29 -30.12
CA GLU A 155 8.00 41.52 -30.42
C GLU A 155 8.18 42.20 -29.05
N GLY A 156 9.36 42.76 -28.73
CA GLY A 156 9.50 44.21 -28.73
C GLY A 156 8.90 44.88 -27.50
N GLN A 157 9.75 45.31 -26.56
CA GLN A 157 9.73 46.68 -26.00
C GLN A 157 10.68 46.86 -24.80
N SER A 158 11.41 47.98 -24.86
CA SER A 158 11.73 48.88 -23.74
C SER A 158 12.82 48.39 -22.77
N GLN A 159 13.77 49.21 -22.31
CA GLN A 159 13.86 50.65 -22.08
C GLN A 159 15.38 50.96 -22.02
N ALA A 160 15.86 52.12 -22.50
CA ALA A 160 16.10 53.32 -21.68
C ALA A 160 16.65 52.93 -20.28
N GLU A 161 17.81 53.37 -19.82
CA GLU A 161 18.15 54.76 -19.54
C GLU A 161 19.39 54.65 -18.65
N GLN A 162 20.56 55.10 -19.12
CA GLN A 162 21.68 55.48 -18.24
C GLN A 162 22.37 56.68 -18.90
N ASP A 163 21.90 57.87 -18.51
CA ASP A 163 22.70 59.02 -18.01
C ASP A 163 24.17 58.64 -17.78
N GLU A 164 25.19 59.33 -18.29
CA GLU A 164 25.69 60.67 -17.99
C GLU A 164 27.10 60.66 -18.64
N GLN A 165 27.66 61.62 -19.38
CA GLN A 165 27.86 63.06 -19.18
C GLN A 165 28.55 63.61 -20.47
N PRO A 166 28.42 64.92 -20.78
CA PRO A 166 29.10 65.59 -21.89
C PRO A 166 30.47 66.15 -21.46
N PRO A 167 31.30 66.59 -22.43
CA PRO A 167 31.61 68.02 -22.40
C PRO A 167 31.56 68.68 -23.78
N ASN A 168 30.96 69.89 -23.79
CA ASN A 168 31.47 71.14 -24.37
C ASN A 168 32.34 71.01 -25.64
N GLY A 169 31.92 71.46 -26.82
CA GLY A 169 31.71 72.88 -27.15
C GLY A 169 33.03 73.64 -27.02
N GLN A 170 33.66 74.23 -28.04
CA GLN A 170 33.19 74.75 -29.32
C GLN A 170 34.43 75.10 -30.20
N PRO A 171 34.23 75.51 -31.47
CA PRO A 171 35.27 75.75 -32.47
C PRO A 171 35.83 77.17 -32.44
N VAL A 172 37.01 77.36 -33.04
CA VAL A 172 37.38 78.47 -33.94
C VAL A 172 38.43 77.99 -34.93
#